data_AF-A0A7C4VW17-F1
#
_entry.id   AF-A0A7C4VW17-F1
#
_cell.length_a   1.000
_cell.length_b   1.000
_cell.length_c   1.000
_cell.angle_alpha   90.00
_cell.angle_beta   90.00
_cell.angle_gamma   90.00
#
_symmetry.space_group_name_H-M   'P 1'
#
loop_
_entity.id
_entity.type
_entity.pdbx_description
1 polymer ?
#
loop_
_entity_poly.entity_id
_entity_poly.type
_entity_poly.pdbx_seq_one_letter_code
_entity_poly.pdbx_strand_id
1 'polypeptide(L)'
;MSKHTWEYDERKRVSWSRIESVLSENILKTSSLTISGGEPFDQIEELHRLLKLARQIGYTDILLYTGYTIEELKEKYENKFEEITNLISVLIDGRFVQGLDTDLIWKGSENQRMFIYENNQDIRKTYEEYMTRTKDNKLQLVTFEGVIYIVGILRQK
;
A
#
# COMPACT_ATOMS: atom_id res chain seq x y z
N MET A 1 11.42 -13.81 -7.98
CA MET A 1 10.95 -13.51 -6.61
C MET A 1 12.05 -12.76 -5.87
N SER A 2 11.68 -11.73 -5.09
CA SER A 2 12.63 -11.05 -4.21
C SER A 2 13.18 -12.02 -3.17
N LYS A 3 14.47 -11.95 -2.84
CA LYS A 3 15.07 -12.74 -1.75
C LYS A 3 14.49 -12.41 -0.36
N HIS A 4 13.63 -11.39 -0.27
CA HIS A 4 13.09 -10.87 0.99
C HIS A 4 11.56 -10.95 1.09
N THR A 5 10.88 -11.64 0.16
CA THR A 5 9.45 -11.95 0.34
C THR A 5 9.31 -13.00 1.45
N TRP A 6 8.44 -12.71 2.41
CA TRP A 6 8.12 -13.62 3.51
C TRP A 6 7.62 -14.96 2.96
N GLU A 7 8.17 -16.07 3.45
CA GLU A 7 7.60 -17.39 3.18
C GLU A 7 6.18 -17.48 3.76
N TYR A 8 5.32 -18.26 3.09
CA TYR A 8 3.99 -18.58 3.60
C TYR A 8 4.12 -19.42 4.88
N ASP A 9 4.05 -18.74 6.03
CA ASP A 9 4.07 -19.36 7.34
C ASP A 9 2.64 -19.51 7.85
N GLU A 10 2.12 -20.74 7.91
CA GLU A 10 0.76 -21.01 8.40
C GLU A 10 0.54 -20.50 9.82
N ARG A 11 1.60 -20.35 10.63
CA ARG A 11 1.51 -19.81 12.00
C ARG A 11 1.15 -18.32 12.02
N LYS A 12 1.25 -17.63 10.89
CA LYS A 12 0.88 -16.21 10.73
C LYS A 12 -0.53 -16.03 10.15
N ARG A 13 -1.30 -17.10 9.96
CA ARG A 13 -2.71 -16.99 9.55
C ARG A 13 -3.49 -16.19 10.59
N VAL A 14 -4.32 -15.28 10.10
CA VAL A 14 -5.21 -14.46 10.93
C VAL A 14 -6.64 -14.90 10.68
N SER A 15 -7.44 -15.05 11.74
CA SER A 15 -8.84 -15.40 11.60
C SER A 15 -9.66 -14.21 11.08
N TRP A 16 -10.73 -14.50 10.33
CA TRP A 16 -11.66 -13.46 9.86
C TRP A 16 -12.30 -12.67 11.00
N SER A 17 -12.61 -13.33 12.13
CA SER A 17 -13.11 -12.64 13.33
C SER A 17 -12.14 -11.59 13.87
N ARG A 18 -10.83 -11.87 13.78
CA ARG A 18 -9.81 -10.92 14.21
C ARG A 18 -9.68 -9.76 13.22
N ILE A 19 -9.74 -10.03 11.92
CA ILE A 19 -9.72 -9.00 10.87
C ILE A 19 -10.91 -8.04 11.06
N GLU A 20 -12.11 -8.58 11.20
CA GLU A 20 -13.35 -7.80 11.40
C GLU A 20 -13.28 -6.92 12.65
N SER A 21 -12.81 -7.46 13.79
CA SER A 21 -12.58 -6.68 15.01
C SER A 21 -11.60 -5.53 14.77
N VAL A 22 -10.46 -5.80 14.12
CA VAL A 22 -9.45 -4.75 13.84
C VAL A 22 -10.01 -3.66 12.94
N LEU A 23 -10.74 -4.01 11.87
CA LEU A 23 -11.34 -3.02 10.98
C LEU A 23 -12.44 -2.21 11.69
N SER A 24 -13.30 -2.87 12.47
CA SER A 24 -14.40 -2.21 13.19
C SER A 24 -13.91 -1.29 14.31
N GLU A 25 -12.78 -1.60 14.94
CA GLU A 25 -12.18 -0.73 15.96
C GLU A 25 -11.50 0.50 15.34
N ASN A 26 -10.90 0.36 14.14
CA ASN A 26 -10.12 1.42 13.52
C ASN A 26 -10.94 2.38 12.65
N ILE A 27 -12.12 1.97 12.16
CA ILE A 27 -13.00 2.85 11.37
C ILE A 27 -13.40 4.13 12.14
N LEU A 28 -13.43 4.08 13.47
CA LEU A 28 -13.69 5.23 14.33
C LEU A 28 -12.57 6.29 14.31
N LYS A 29 -11.38 5.93 13.81
CA LYS A 29 -10.19 6.80 13.74
C LYS A 29 -9.90 7.28 12.34
N THR A 30 -10.18 6.45 11.33
CA THR A 30 -9.91 6.77 9.93
C THR A 30 -10.81 5.95 9.01
N SER A 31 -11.26 6.57 7.93
CA SER A 31 -11.98 5.91 6.84
C SER A 31 -11.06 5.45 5.71
N SER A 32 -9.73 5.59 5.88
CA SER A 32 -8.72 5.16 4.91
C SER A 32 -8.08 3.83 5.30
N LEU A 33 -7.83 2.97 4.32
CA LEU A 33 -7.16 1.69 4.48
C LEU A 33 -6.04 1.56 3.45
N THR A 34 -4.82 1.24 3.89
CA THR A 34 -3.72 0.87 2.99
C THR A 34 -3.43 -0.62 3.11
N ILE A 35 -3.44 -1.32 1.98
CA ILE A 35 -3.07 -2.73 1.85
C ILE A 35 -1.71 -2.79 1.16
N SER A 36 -0.70 -3.30 1.87
CA SER A 36 0.68 -3.39 1.38
C SER A 36 1.42 -4.57 2.00
N GLY A 37 2.65 -4.81 1.55
CA GLY A 37 3.45 -5.99 1.92
C GLY A 37 3.00 -7.24 1.15
N GLY A 38 3.70 -8.36 1.35
CA GLY A 38 3.44 -9.59 0.59
C GLY A 38 3.23 -9.34 -0.91
N GLU A 39 2.43 -10.18 -1.56
CA GLU A 39 1.78 -9.84 -2.83
C GLU A 39 0.28 -10.08 -2.64
N PRO A 40 -0.55 -9.01 -2.54
CA PRO A 40 -1.97 -9.17 -2.26
C PRO A 40 -2.71 -10.02 -3.31
N PHE A 41 -2.32 -9.94 -4.58
CA PHE A 41 -2.97 -10.69 -5.65
C PHE A 41 -2.63 -12.18 -5.67
N ASP A 42 -1.63 -12.63 -4.91
CA ASP A 42 -1.38 -14.07 -4.74
C ASP A 42 -2.44 -14.74 -3.84
N GLN A 43 -3.25 -13.95 -3.11
CA GLN A 43 -4.39 -14.41 -2.31
C GLN A 43 -5.69 -13.68 -2.75
N ILE A 44 -5.93 -13.65 -4.06
CA ILE A 44 -6.96 -12.79 -4.67
C ILE A 44 -8.37 -12.96 -4.08
N GLU A 45 -8.78 -14.18 -3.73
CA GLU A 45 -10.11 -14.42 -3.15
C GLU A 45 -10.24 -13.83 -1.74
N GLU A 46 -9.20 -13.99 -0.90
CA GLU A 46 -9.19 -13.42 0.45
C GLU A 46 -9.03 -11.90 0.40
N LEU A 47 -8.26 -11.37 -0.56
CA LEU A 47 -8.17 -9.93 -0.83
C LEU A 47 -9.53 -9.35 -1.21
N HIS A 48 -10.24 -9.98 -2.14
CA HIS A 48 -11.57 -9.53 -2.54
C HIS A 48 -12.56 -9.58 -1.37
N ARG A 49 -12.52 -10.63 -0.55
CA ARG A 49 -13.33 -10.73 0.67
C ARG A 49 -13.01 -9.62 1.68
N LEU A 50 -11.73 -9.31 1.86
CA LEU A 50 -11.26 -8.24 2.76
C LEU A 50 -11.78 -6.88 2.31
N LEU A 51 -11.67 -6.60 1.00
CA LEU A 51 -12.12 -5.33 0.41
C LEU A 51 -13.64 -5.16 0.54
N LYS A 52 -14.42 -6.21 0.29
CA LYS A 52 -15.87 -6.19 0.51
C LYS A 52 -16.22 -5.90 1.96
N LEU A 53 -15.57 -6.58 2.91
CA LEU A 53 -15.77 -6.36 4.33
C LEU A 53 -15.41 -4.91 4.73
N ALA A 54 -14.27 -4.40 4.27
CA ALA A 54 -13.85 -3.02 4.55
C ALA A 54 -14.88 -1.99 4.04
N ARG A 55 -15.39 -2.17 2.81
CA ARG A 55 -16.46 -1.32 2.27
C ARG A 55 -17.75 -1.42 3.08
N GLN A 56 -18.13 -2.61 3.53
CA GLN A 56 -19.30 -2.81 4.39
C GLN A 56 -19.17 -2.11 5.76
N ILE A 57 -17.97 -2.11 6.34
CA ILE A 57 -17.67 -1.44 7.61
C ILE A 57 -17.66 0.09 7.46
N GLY A 58 -17.42 0.61 6.24
CA GLY A 58 -17.50 2.03 5.92
C GLY A 58 -16.17 2.67 5.50
N TYR A 59 -15.14 1.89 5.19
CA TYR A 59 -13.91 2.44 4.62
C TYR A 59 -14.19 3.04 3.23
N THR A 60 -13.91 4.33 3.08
CA THR A 60 -14.21 5.10 1.86
C THR A 60 -13.01 5.26 0.95
N ASP A 61 -11.80 5.19 1.50
CA ASP A 61 -10.56 5.40 0.77
C ASP A 61 -9.64 4.18 0.94
N ILE A 62 -9.43 3.41 -0.13
CA ILE A 62 -8.58 2.21 -0.05
C ILE A 62 -7.44 2.29 -1.05
N LEU A 63 -6.21 2.28 -0.54
CA LEU A 63 -4.97 2.25 -1.30
C LEU A 63 -4.40 0.83 -1.31
N LEU A 64 -4.20 0.26 -2.49
CA LEU A 64 -3.65 -1.08 -2.67
C LEU A 64 -2.30 -1.00 -3.37
N TYR A 65 -1.28 -1.65 -2.80
CA TYR A 65 0.02 -1.87 -3.46
C TYR A 65 0.10 -3.28 -4.04
N THR A 66 0.77 -3.43 -5.17
CA THR A 66 1.08 -4.72 -5.78
C THR A 66 2.44 -4.66 -6.49
N GLY A 67 3.15 -5.78 -6.49
CA GLY A 67 4.36 -5.96 -7.29
C GLY A 67 4.07 -6.29 -8.76
N TYR A 68 2.86 -6.72 -9.09
CA TYR A 68 2.48 -6.91 -10.49
C TYR A 68 2.25 -5.57 -11.19
N THR A 69 2.38 -5.54 -12.51
CA THR A 69 1.84 -4.44 -13.30
C THR A 69 0.36 -4.65 -13.58
N ILE A 70 -0.39 -3.58 -13.87
CA ILE A 70 -1.80 -3.70 -14.28
C ILE A 70 -1.96 -4.65 -15.48
N GLU A 71 -1.00 -4.62 -16.41
CA GLU A 71 -1.02 -5.50 -17.58
C GLU A 71 -0.92 -6.97 -17.17
N GLU A 72 0.02 -7.31 -16.27
CA GLU A 72 0.13 -8.67 -15.69
C GLU A 72 -1.16 -9.07 -14.95
N LEU A 73 -1.78 -8.15 -14.21
CA LEU A 73 -3.01 -8.43 -13.45
C LEU A 73 -4.23 -8.66 -14.33
N LYS A 74 -4.38 -7.85 -15.39
CA LYS A 74 -5.47 -8.02 -16.36
C LYS A 74 -5.36 -9.35 -17.08
N GLU A 75 -4.15 -9.73 -17.49
CA GLU A 75 -3.90 -11.03 -18.14
C GLU A 75 -4.17 -12.21 -17.19
N LYS A 76 -3.75 -12.11 -15.93
CA LYS A 76 -3.82 -13.21 -14.97
C LYS A 76 -5.21 -13.41 -14.35
N TYR A 77 -5.97 -12.33 -14.15
CA TYR A 77 -7.18 -12.35 -13.31
C TYR A 77 -8.43 -11.76 -13.96
N GLU A 78 -8.35 -11.20 -15.18
CA GLU A 78 -9.47 -10.68 -15.98
C GLU A 78 -10.59 -10.04 -15.13
N ASN A 79 -11.76 -10.69 -15.07
CA ASN A 79 -12.96 -10.21 -14.38
C ASN A 79 -12.74 -9.93 -12.88
N LYS A 80 -11.90 -10.74 -12.21
CA LYS A 80 -11.64 -10.58 -10.77
C LYS A 80 -10.82 -9.32 -10.48
N PHE A 81 -9.93 -8.93 -11.40
CA PHE A 81 -9.20 -7.68 -11.27
C PHE A 81 -10.17 -6.49 -11.33
N GLU A 82 -11.14 -6.52 -12.25
CA GLU A 82 -12.16 -5.47 -12.35
C GLU A 82 -13.01 -5.37 -11.06
N GLU A 83 -13.45 -6.51 -10.51
CA GLU A 83 -14.15 -6.57 -9.22
C GLU A 83 -13.34 -5.91 -8.08
N ILE A 84 -12.03 -6.15 -8.03
CA ILE A 84 -11.14 -5.53 -7.04
C ILE A 84 -11.00 -4.03 -7.28
N THR A 85 -10.81 -3.59 -8.53
CA THR A 85 -10.65 -2.17 -8.84
C THR A 85 -11.89 -1.34 -8.49
N ASN A 86 -13.09 -1.94 -8.55
CA ASN A 86 -14.34 -1.31 -8.10
C ASN A 86 -14.44 -1.14 -6.58
N LEU A 87 -13.57 -1.78 -5.81
CA LEU A 87 -13.57 -1.73 -4.35
C LEU A 87 -12.41 -0.90 -3.79
N ILE A 88 -11.51 -0.38 -4.61
CA ILE A 88 -10.37 0.43 -4.17
C ILE A 88 -10.43 1.84 -4.73
N SER A 89 -9.77 2.77 -4.06
CA SER A 89 -9.67 4.17 -4.51
C SER A 89 -8.42 4.36 -5.36
N VAL A 90 -7.31 3.71 -4.98
CA VAL A 90 -6.03 3.80 -5.69
C VAL A 90 -5.30 2.46 -5.71
N LEU A 91 -4.66 2.16 -6.85
CA LEU A 91 -3.71 1.07 -7.02
C LEU A 91 -2.31 1.65 -7.29
N ILE A 92 -1.29 1.18 -6.57
CA ILE A 92 0.11 1.40 -6.91
C ILE A 92 0.69 0.08 -7.40
N ASP A 93 1.19 0.08 -8.63
CA ASP A 93 1.67 -1.11 -9.30
C ASP A 93 3.20 -1.12 -9.47
N GLY A 94 3.74 -2.30 -9.79
CA GLY A 94 5.14 -2.51 -10.13
C GLY A 94 6.02 -2.97 -8.97
N ARG A 95 6.92 -3.92 -9.27
CA ARG A 95 7.90 -4.46 -8.32
C ARG A 95 8.85 -3.36 -7.85
N PHE A 96 9.26 -3.44 -6.58
CA PHE A 96 10.39 -2.67 -6.10
C PHE A 96 11.67 -3.10 -6.84
N VAL A 97 12.38 -2.12 -7.40
CA VAL A 97 13.66 -2.33 -8.06
C VAL A 97 14.73 -1.53 -7.35
N GLN A 98 15.69 -2.24 -6.74
CA GLN A 98 16.84 -1.61 -6.11
C GLN A 98 17.67 -0.84 -7.15
N GLY A 99 18.06 0.39 -6.82
CA GLY A 99 18.81 1.28 -7.72
C GLY A 99 17.96 2.14 -8.66
N LEU A 100 16.64 1.96 -8.67
CA LEU A 100 15.71 2.89 -9.33
C LEU A 100 15.18 3.90 -8.29
N ASP A 101 16.05 4.78 -7.81
CA ASP A 101 15.74 5.69 -6.71
C ASP A 101 14.70 6.74 -7.07
N THR A 102 13.82 7.03 -6.11
CA THR A 102 12.73 8.01 -6.26
C THR A 102 12.66 9.00 -5.11
N ASP A 103 12.37 10.26 -5.46
CA ASP A 103 12.12 11.35 -4.52
C ASP A 103 10.69 11.37 -4.00
N LEU A 104 9.75 10.67 -4.66
CA LEU A 104 8.33 10.68 -4.28
C LEU A 104 8.10 9.83 -3.03
N ILE A 105 7.28 10.33 -2.10
CA ILE A 105 7.02 9.65 -0.81
C ILE A 105 6.23 8.36 -0.94
N TRP A 106 5.45 8.23 -2.01
CA TRP A 106 4.48 7.15 -2.20
C TRP A 106 5.04 5.96 -2.96
N LYS A 107 6.21 6.08 -3.58
CA LYS A 107 6.90 4.97 -4.26
C LYS A 107 8.27 4.67 -3.68
N GLY A 108 8.62 3.39 -3.72
CA GLY A 108 9.93 2.87 -3.37
C GLY A 108 10.90 2.88 -4.54
N SER A 109 10.40 2.69 -5.77
CA SER A 109 11.21 2.71 -6.99
C SER A 109 10.55 3.46 -8.15
N GLU A 110 11.35 4.03 -9.06
CA GLU A 110 10.85 4.91 -10.13
C GLU A 110 9.84 4.25 -11.07
N ASN A 111 9.98 2.94 -11.30
CA ASN A 111 9.10 2.15 -12.17
C ASN A 111 7.68 1.95 -11.63
N GLN A 112 7.41 2.31 -10.38
CA GLN A 112 6.08 2.15 -9.78
C GLN A 112 5.14 3.27 -10.22
N ARG A 113 3.89 2.92 -10.53
CA ARG A 113 2.89 3.83 -11.09
C ARG A 113 1.66 3.87 -10.19
N MET A 114 0.99 5.01 -10.12
CA MET A 114 -0.26 5.19 -9.38
C MET A 114 -1.44 5.26 -10.36
N PHE A 115 -2.52 4.55 -10.04
CA PHE A 115 -3.76 4.54 -10.78
C PHE A 115 -4.92 4.85 -9.85
N ILE A 116 -5.65 5.92 -10.16
CA ILE A 116 -6.78 6.38 -9.35
C ILE A 116 -8.07 5.84 -9.97
N TYR A 117 -8.80 5.03 -9.21
CA TYR A 117 -10.11 4.47 -9.54
C TYR A 117 -11.27 5.20 -8.84
N GLU A 118 -10.95 6.13 -7.96
CA GLU A 118 -11.91 6.89 -7.18
C GLU A 118 -12.65 7.95 -8.02
N ASN A 119 -13.97 7.98 -7.87
CA ASN A 119 -14.86 8.95 -8.52
C ASN A 119 -15.13 10.18 -7.64
N ASN A 120 -14.94 10.04 -6.31
CA ASN A 120 -15.01 11.17 -5.40
C ASN A 120 -13.88 12.18 -5.68
N GLN A 121 -14.28 13.41 -6.03
CA GLN A 121 -13.34 14.47 -6.44
C GLN A 121 -12.39 14.91 -5.33
N ASP A 122 -12.82 14.89 -4.07
CA ASP A 122 -11.99 15.32 -2.94
C ASP A 122 -10.86 14.32 -2.68
N ILE A 123 -11.20 13.02 -2.71
CA ILE A 123 -10.20 11.95 -2.56
C ILE A 123 -9.26 11.97 -3.77
N ARG A 124 -9.80 12.10 -4.99
CA ARG A 124 -8.99 12.19 -6.20
C ARG A 124 -7.98 13.34 -6.13
N LYS A 125 -8.42 14.54 -5.77
CA LYS A 125 -7.55 15.71 -5.63
C LYS A 125 -6.46 15.47 -4.58
N THR A 126 -6.81 14.84 -3.46
CA THR A 126 -5.84 14.47 -2.42
C THR A 126 -4.73 13.57 -2.98
N TYR A 127 -5.07 12.59 -3.81
CA TYR A 127 -4.07 11.73 -4.45
C TYR A 127 -3.28 12.45 -5.55
N GLU A 128 -3.90 13.33 -6.34
CA GLU A 128 -3.19 14.14 -7.33
C GLU A 128 -2.12 15.05 -6.66
N GLU A 129 -2.44 15.64 -5.52
CA GLU A 129 -1.46 16.37 -4.71
C GLU A 129 -0.38 15.41 -4.16
N TYR A 130 -0.80 14.26 -3.61
CA TYR A 130 0.10 13.22 -3.08
C TYR A 130 1.09 12.70 -4.12
N MET A 131 0.68 12.58 -5.40
CA MET A 131 1.53 12.13 -6.51
C MET A 131 2.79 12.98 -6.68
N THR A 132 2.73 14.26 -6.30
CA THR A 132 3.84 15.21 -6.44
C THR A 132 4.67 15.38 -5.16
N ARG A 133 4.25 14.79 -4.04
CA ARG A 133 4.92 14.99 -2.74
C ARG A 133 6.26 14.26 -2.70
N THR A 134 7.30 15.00 -2.34
CA THR A 134 8.66 14.50 -2.22
C THR A 134 9.07 14.22 -0.77
N LYS A 135 10.03 13.31 -0.59
CA LYS A 135 10.59 12.93 0.71
C LYS A 135 11.35 14.11 1.31
N ASP A 136 10.93 14.54 2.50
CA ASP A 136 11.71 15.45 3.33
C ASP A 136 12.74 14.63 4.12
N ASN A 137 13.90 14.37 3.52
CA ASN A 137 14.98 13.58 4.12
C ASN A 137 15.77 14.38 5.18
N LYS A 138 15.07 14.96 6.16
CA LYS A 138 15.71 15.63 7.29
C LYS A 138 16.39 14.58 8.16
N LEU A 139 17.72 14.61 8.19
CA LEU A 139 18.50 13.93 9.21
C LEU A 139 18.16 14.57 10.55
N GLN A 140 17.63 13.79 11.48
CA GLN A 140 17.38 14.23 12.85
C GLN A 140 18.64 13.97 13.67
N LEU A 141 19.18 15.04 14.24
CA LEU A 141 20.27 14.97 15.20
C LEU A 141 19.67 15.02 16.60
N VAL A 142 19.73 13.91 17.33
CA VAL A 142 19.25 13.80 18.71
C VAL A 142 20.48 13.67 19.61
N THR A 143 20.61 14.52 20.63
CA THR A 143 21.66 14.36 21.64
C THR A 143 21.04 13.79 22.90
N PHE A 144 21.56 12.65 23.37
CA PHE A 144 21.10 12.02 24.61
C PHE A 144 22.31 11.51 25.39
N GLU A 145 22.41 11.87 26.68
CA GLU A 145 23.54 11.54 27.57
C GLU A 145 24.94 11.88 27.02
N GLY A 146 25.07 12.97 26.27
CA GLY A 146 26.33 13.39 25.66
C GLY A 146 26.71 12.61 24.39
N VAL A 147 25.85 11.72 23.90
CA VAL A 147 26.00 11.00 22.63
C VAL A 147 25.10 11.64 21.56
N ILE A 148 25.65 11.87 20.36
CA ILE A 148 24.90 12.34 19.19
C ILE A 148 24.38 11.13 18.41
N TYR A 149 23.07 11.03 18.26
CA TYR A 149 22.38 10.09 17.40
C TYR A 149 21.99 10.80 16.10
N ILE A 150 22.39 10.24 14.97
CA ILE A 150 21.92 10.65 13.66
C ILE A 150 20.82 9.66 13.26
N VAL A 151 19.58 10.14 13.18
CA VAL A 151 18.42 9.33 12.81
C VAL A 151 17.91 9.79 11.45
N GLY A 152 17.92 8.89 10.48
CA GLY A 152 17.44 9.16 9.13
C GLY A 152 18.11 8.28 8.08
N ILE A 153 17.52 8.22 6.89
CA ILE A 153 18.07 7.45 5.77
C ILE A 153 19.02 8.37 4.99
N LEU A 154 20.33 8.18 5.20
CA LEU A 154 21.36 8.84 4.41
C LEU A 154 21.26 8.36 2.96
N ARG A 155 21.02 9.29 2.03
CA ARG A 155 21.23 9.00 0.61
C ARG A 155 22.73 8.91 0.35
N GLN A 156 23.21 7.72 0.04
CA GLN A 156 24.48 7.56 -0.65
C GLN A 156 24.24 8.01 -2.10
N LYS A 157 24.84 9.14 -2.48
CA LYS A 157 24.96 9.54 -3.89
C LYS A 157 26.15 8.83 -4.52
#